data_AF-A0A1F5V1R2-F1
#
_entry.id   AF-A0A1F5V1R2-F1
#
_cell.length_a   1.000
_cell.length_b   1.000
_cell.length_c   1.000
_cell.angle_alpha   90.00
_cell.angle_beta   90.00
_cell.angle_gamma   90.00
#
_symmetry.space_group_name_H-M   'P 1'
#
loop_
_entity.id
_entity.type
_entity.pdbx_description
1 polymer ?
#
loop_
_entity_poly.entity_id
_entity_poly.type
_entity_poly.pdbx_seq_one_letter_code
_entity_poly.pdbx_strand_id
1 'polypeptide(L)'
;MKTVQIRLTPEQLESIDGKVDEGLFQSRSEAIRDYIRKAEFFEALAQFRALAAKAGLTEEEVWKDDEAIRKALYRKLFGNAKPA
;
A
#
# COMPACT_ATOMS: atom_id res chain seq x y z
N MET A 1 -19.20 10.26 -8.44
CA MET A 1 -18.75 9.02 -7.78
C MET A 1 -19.68 7.89 -8.18
N LYS A 2 -19.22 6.63 -8.23
CA LYS A 2 -20.09 5.47 -8.43
C LYS A 2 -20.48 4.89 -7.07
N THR A 3 -21.73 4.49 -6.93
CA THR A 3 -22.21 3.78 -5.73
C THR A 3 -22.11 2.28 -5.97
N VAL A 4 -21.61 1.55 -4.98
CA VAL A 4 -21.50 0.09 -5.01
C VAL A 4 -22.08 -0.48 -3.73
N GLN A 5 -22.68 -1.67 -3.84
CA GLN A 5 -23.12 -2.44 -2.69
C GLN A 5 -22.05 -3.48 -2.37
N ILE A 6 -21.61 -3.52 -1.12
CA ILE A 6 -20.62 -4.49 -0.63
C ILE A 6 -21.22 -5.31 0.51
N ARG A 7 -20.68 -6.50 0.74
CA ARG A 7 -21.03 -7.35 1.88
C ARG A 7 -19.83 -7.47 2.78
N LEU A 8 -20.04 -7.23 4.06
CA LEU A 8 -19.04 -7.32 5.12
C LEU A 8 -19.59 -8.25 6.21
N THR A 9 -18.71 -8.87 6.97
CA THR A 9 -19.14 -9.65 8.13
C THR A 9 -19.67 -8.73 9.23
N PRO A 10 -20.50 -9.22 10.17
CA PRO A 10 -20.99 -8.42 11.28
C PRO A 10 -19.87 -7.75 12.07
N GLU A 11 -18.78 -8.47 12.33
CA GLU A 11 -17.63 -7.97 13.11
C GLU A 11 -16.90 -6.84 12.39
N GLN A 12 -16.81 -6.91 11.05
CA GLN A 12 -16.24 -5.84 10.24
C GLN A 12 -17.12 -4.58 10.27
N LEU A 13 -18.44 -4.75 10.24
CA LEU A 13 -19.39 -3.63 10.34
C LEU A 13 -19.30 -2.98 11.71
N GLU A 14 -19.30 -3.75 12.79
CA GLU A 14 -19.14 -3.25 14.16
C GLU A 14 -17.82 -2.47 14.32
N SER A 15 -16.72 -2.99 13.78
CA SER A 15 -15.43 -2.31 13.82
C SER A 15 -15.43 -0.99 13.04
N ILE A 16 -16.12 -0.91 11.91
CA ILE A 16 -16.24 0.33 11.14
C ILE A 16 -17.12 1.33 11.89
N ASP A 17 -18.23 0.86 12.44
CA ASP A 17 -19.20 1.69 13.16
C ASP A 17 -18.57 2.33 14.40
N GLY A 18 -17.85 1.55 15.20
CA GLY A 18 -17.13 2.08 16.36
C GLY A 18 -16.18 3.23 16.00
N LYS A 19 -15.46 3.13 14.87
CA LYS A 19 -14.54 4.20 14.43
C LYS A 19 -15.26 5.44 13.92
N VAL A 20 -16.45 5.29 13.36
CA VAL A 20 -17.28 6.43 12.96
C VAL A 20 -17.86 7.10 14.21
N ASP A 21 -18.36 6.31 15.16
CA ASP A 21 -18.94 6.80 16.42
C ASP A 21 -17.90 7.50 17.31
N GLU A 22 -16.66 7.04 17.30
CA GLU A 22 -15.50 7.70 17.93
C GLU A 22 -15.08 9.01 17.22
N GLY A 23 -15.64 9.30 16.04
CA GLY A 23 -15.32 10.49 15.26
C GLY A 23 -14.01 10.40 14.45
N LEU A 24 -13.40 9.22 14.34
CA LEU A 24 -12.19 9.02 13.53
C LEU A 24 -12.47 9.16 12.02
N PHE A 25 -13.71 8.87 11.60
CA PHE A 25 -14.17 9.03 10.23
C PHE A 25 -15.56 9.69 10.21
N GLN A 26 -15.81 10.54 9.20
CA GLN A 26 -17.10 11.21 9.03
C GLN A 26 -18.20 10.27 8.54
N SER A 27 -17.83 9.10 7.98
CA SER A 27 -18.79 8.11 7.49
C SER A 27 -18.14 6.73 7.32
N ARG A 28 -18.98 5.68 7.29
CA ARG A 28 -18.56 4.31 6.94
C ARG A 28 -17.82 4.26 5.61
N SER A 29 -18.31 5.00 4.61
CA SER A 29 -17.71 5.08 3.28
C SER A 29 -16.30 5.67 3.30
N GLU A 30 -16.04 6.63 4.19
CA GLU A 30 -14.71 7.20 4.36
C GLU A 30 -13.77 6.19 5.03
N ALA A 31 -14.21 5.54 6.11
CA ALA A 31 -13.45 4.49 6.77
C ALA A 31 -13.06 3.37 5.77
N ILE A 32 -14.02 2.88 4.97
CA ILE A 32 -13.79 1.86 3.95
C ILE A 32 -12.75 2.32 2.92
N ARG A 33 -12.84 3.57 2.44
CA ARG A 33 -11.84 4.11 1.50
C ARG A 33 -10.45 4.17 2.10
N ASP A 34 -10.33 4.56 3.36
CA ASP A 34 -9.04 4.59 4.06
C ASP A 34 -8.44 3.18 4.20
N TYR A 35 -9.26 2.18 4.54
CA TYR A 35 -8.81 0.78 4.58
C TYR A 35 -8.32 0.28 3.22
N ILE A 36 -9.04 0.59 2.14
CA ILE A 36 -8.62 0.21 0.78
C ILE A 36 -7.26 0.84 0.45
N ARG A 37 -7.08 2.14 0.71
CA ARG A 37 -5.79 2.82 0.47
C ARG A 37 -4.65 2.19 1.27
N LYS A 38 -4.90 1.84 2.53
CA LYS A 38 -3.91 1.17 3.38
C LYS A 38 -3.57 -0.22 2.84
N ALA A 39 -4.55 -0.99 2.37
CA ALA A 39 -4.31 -2.29 1.75
C ALA A 39 -3.45 -2.15 0.47
N GLU A 40 -3.77 -1.19 -0.40
CA GLU A 40 -2.97 -0.89 -1.60
C GLU A 40 -1.53 -0.51 -1.24
N PHE A 41 -1.34 0.30 -0.19
CA PHE A 41 -0.01 0.66 0.30
C PHE A 41 0.77 -0.56 0.82
N PHE A 42 0.14 -1.45 1.60
CA PHE A 42 0.80 -2.66 2.09
C PHE A 42 1.19 -3.60 0.95
N GLU A 43 0.35 -3.72 -0.08
CA GLU A 43 0.68 -4.49 -1.27
C GLU A 43 1.88 -3.89 -2.01
N ALA A 44 1.89 -2.58 -2.23
CA ALA A 44 3.02 -1.87 -2.83
C ALA A 44 4.31 -2.04 -2.00
N LEU A 45 4.21 -1.98 -0.67
CA LEU A 45 5.34 -2.18 0.23
C LEU A 45 5.88 -3.62 0.17
N ALA A 46 4.99 -4.62 0.11
CA ALA A 46 5.37 -6.01 -0.05
C ALA A 46 6.10 -6.25 -1.38
N GLN A 47 5.59 -5.67 -2.47
CA GLN A 47 6.25 -5.71 -3.78
C GLN A 47 7.63 -5.04 -3.73
N PHE A 48 7.72 -3.85 -3.13
CA PHE A 48 8.98 -3.14 -2.98
C PHE A 48 10.02 -3.97 -2.20
N ARG A 49 9.63 -4.58 -1.07
CA ARG A 49 10.52 -5.47 -0.29
C ARG A 49 11.00 -6.66 -1.11
N ALA A 50 10.11 -7.29 -1.88
CA ALA A 50 10.49 -8.39 -2.76
C ALA A 50 11.50 -7.96 -3.83
N LEU A 51 11.34 -6.77 -4.40
CA LEU A 51 12.27 -6.23 -5.37
C LEU A 51 13.62 -5.85 -4.73
N ALA A 52 13.60 -5.24 -3.53
CA ALA A 52 14.81 -4.90 -2.79
C ALA A 52 15.62 -6.16 -2.43
N ALA A 53 14.94 -7.23 -1.99
CA ALA A 53 15.57 -8.53 -1.75
C ALA A 53 16.20 -9.11 -3.03
N LYS A 54 15.50 -9.05 -4.18
CA LYS A 54 16.08 -9.44 -5.50
C LYS A 54 17.28 -8.56 -5.89
N ALA A 55 17.27 -7.30 -5.47
CA ALA A 55 18.38 -6.39 -5.71
C ALA A 55 19.58 -6.67 -4.79
N GLY A 56 19.43 -7.50 -3.76
CA GLY A 56 20.48 -7.80 -2.77
C GLY A 56 20.65 -6.70 -1.73
N LEU A 57 19.62 -5.85 -1.54
CA LEU A 57 19.66 -4.74 -0.59
C LEU A 57 19.23 -5.20 0.80
N THR A 58 19.95 -4.72 1.80
CA THR A 58 19.60 -4.92 3.21
C THR A 58 18.56 -3.90 3.66
N GLU A 59 17.80 -4.23 4.72
CA GLU A 59 16.74 -3.35 5.24
C GLU A 59 17.32 -2.01 5.71
N GLU A 60 18.53 -1.98 6.26
CA GLU A 60 19.22 -0.76 6.69
C GLU A 60 19.65 0.14 5.53
N GLU A 61 19.96 -0.43 4.37
CA GLU A 61 20.27 0.36 3.17
C GLU A 61 19.00 1.03 2.66
N VAL A 62 17.88 0.30 2.59
CA VAL A 62 16.55 0.79 2.16
C VAL A 62 16.12 2.07 2.87
N TRP A 63 16.40 2.19 4.17
CA TRP A 63 15.98 3.34 4.98
C TRP A 63 16.95 4.54 4.95
N LYS A 64 18.15 4.40 4.37
CA LYS A 64 19.19 5.45 4.40
C LYS A 64 19.17 6.40 3.20
N ASP A 65 18.77 5.93 2.03
CA ASP A 65 18.73 6.75 0.80
C ASP A 65 17.71 6.16 -0.19
N ASP A 66 16.47 6.61 -0.06
CA ASP A 66 15.31 6.16 -0.84
C ASP A 66 15.47 6.44 -2.35
N GLU A 67 16.07 7.58 -2.71
CA GLU A 67 16.24 8.00 -4.09
C GLU A 67 17.35 7.21 -4.81
N ALA A 68 18.50 6.99 -4.16
CA ALA A 68 19.58 6.17 -4.73
C ALA A 68 19.12 4.72 -4.95
N ILE A 69 18.33 4.19 -4.02
CA ILE A 69 17.81 2.82 -4.06
C ILE A 69 16.77 2.65 -5.14
N ARG A 70 15.84 3.60 -5.26
CA ARG A 70 14.88 3.63 -6.37
C ARG A 70 15.59 3.59 -7.72
N LYS A 71 16.64 4.39 -7.89
CA LYS A 71 17.43 4.45 -9.13
C LYS A 71 18.20 3.15 -9.40
N ALA A 72 18.79 2.53 -8.37
CA ALA A 72 19.49 1.26 -8.48
C ALA A 72 18.54 0.10 -8.84
N LEU A 73 17.38 0.03 -8.19
CA LEU A 73 16.32 -0.94 -8.48
C LEU A 73 15.78 -0.79 -9.90
N TYR A 74 15.49 0.43 -10.33
CA TYR A 74 15.00 0.69 -11.68
C TYR A 74 16.02 0.24 -12.74
N ARG A 75 17.31 0.55 -12.54
CA ARG A 75 18.38 0.11 -13.44
C ARG A 75 18.55 -1.41 -13.47
N LYS A 76 18.45 -2.09 -12.32
CA LYS A 76 18.64 -3.55 -12.23
C LYS A 76 17.46 -4.34 -12.81
N LEU A 77 16.24 -3.82 -12.69
CA LEU A 77 15.02 -4.49 -13.18
C LEU A 77 14.68 -4.13 -14.64
N PHE A 78 14.90 -2.88 -15.04
CA PHE A 78 14.46 -2.35 -16.32
C PHE A 78 15.60 -1.86 -17.22
N GLY A 79 16.84 -1.82 -16.74
CA GLY A 79 18.00 -1.36 -17.53
C GLY A 79 18.38 -2.25 -18.72
N ASN A 80 17.82 -3.47 -18.80
CA ASN A 80 17.93 -4.35 -19.97
C ASN A 80 16.71 -4.28 -20.92
N ALA A 81 15.67 -3.50 -20.58
CA ALA A 81 14.59 -3.25 -21.50
C ALA A 81 15.08 -2.24 -22.56
N LYS A 82 15.39 -2.74 -23.76
CA LYS A 82 15.64 -1.88 -24.92
C LYS A 82 14.49 -0.88 -25.06
N PRO A 83 14.76 0.40 -25.34
CA PRO A 83 13.70 1.35 -25.66
C PRO A 83 12.99 0.85 -26.93
N ALA A 84 11.66 1.00 -26.93
CA ALA A 84 10.87 0.94 -28.16
C ALA A 84 11.12 2.20 -29.00
#